data_AF-A0A7Y4TL25-F1
#
_entry.id   AF-A0A7Y4TL25-F1
#
_cell.length_a   1.000
_cell.length_b   1.000
_cell.length_c   1.000
_cell.angle_alpha   90.00
_cell.angle_beta   90.00
_cell.angle_gamma   90.00
#
_symmetry.space_group_name_H-M   'P 1'
#
loop_
_entity.id
_entity.type
_entity.pdbx_description
1 polymer ?
#
loop_
_entity_poly.entity_id
_entity_poly.type
_entity_poly.pdbx_seq_one_letter_code
_entity_poly.pdbx_strand_id
1 'polypeptide(L)'
;MTNEIMNAYAPCPQCGGTNAEKVRFTWWGGVLGPKILTHVKCPGCGKAYNGKSGKDNTTGIVIYSVIVGILALGLVAVMFAALGVLMYATR
;
A
#
# COMPACT_ATOMS: atom_id res chain seq x y z
N MET A 1 -24.96 10.81 -26.38
CA MET A 1 -24.61 10.55 -24.97
C MET A 1 -23.59 9.41 -24.96
N THR A 2 -22.31 9.74 -24.95
CA THR A 2 -21.25 8.74 -24.78
C THR A 2 -21.39 8.18 -23.37
N ASN A 3 -21.69 6.89 -23.26
CA ASN A 3 -21.56 6.14 -22.03
C ASN A 3 -20.06 6.08 -21.71
N GLU A 4 -19.55 7.12 -21.07
CA GLU A 4 -18.26 7.06 -20.41
C GLU A 4 -18.46 6.10 -19.25
N ILE A 5 -18.19 4.81 -19.49
CA ILE A 5 -17.81 3.91 -18.42
C ILE A 5 -16.58 4.59 -17.83
N MET A 6 -16.79 5.36 -16.76
CA MET A 6 -15.74 6.01 -16.01
C MET A 6 -14.83 4.87 -15.55
N ASN A 7 -13.77 4.60 -16.31
CA ASN A 7 -12.74 3.69 -15.85
C ASN A 7 -12.26 4.29 -14.53
N ALA A 8 -12.54 3.59 -13.43
CA ALA A 8 -12.24 4.09 -12.08
C ALA A 8 -10.75 4.37 -11.89
N TYR A 9 -9.92 3.86 -12.82
CA TYR A 9 -8.47 3.95 -12.81
C TYR A 9 -7.92 4.39 -14.17
N ALA A 10 -6.78 5.06 -14.12
CA ALA A 10 -5.99 5.44 -15.29
C ALA A 10 -5.64 4.19 -16.13
N PRO A 11 -5.54 4.32 -17.47
CA PRO A 11 -5.11 3.23 -18.34
C PRO A 11 -3.76 2.65 -17.93
N CYS A 12 -3.56 1.36 -18.19
CA CYS A 12 -2.32 0.68 -17.87
C CYS A 12 -1.15 1.31 -18.64
N PRO A 13 -0.07 1.74 -17.97
CA PRO A 13 1.07 2.39 -18.63
C PRO A 13 1.87 1.46 -19.54
N GLN A 14 1.67 0.15 -19.43
CA GLN A 14 2.43 -0.85 -20.19
C GLN A 14 1.69 -1.32 -21.45
N CYS A 15 0.37 -1.52 -21.39
CA CYS A 15 -0.40 -2.06 -22.52
C CYS A 15 -1.63 -1.24 -22.91
N GLY A 16 -1.90 -0.11 -22.23
CA GLY A 16 -3.06 0.74 -22.50
C GLY A 16 -4.42 0.20 -22.03
N GLY A 17 -4.46 -1.00 -21.44
CA GLY A 17 -5.71 -1.61 -20.96
C GLY A 17 -6.42 -0.76 -19.91
N THR A 18 -7.75 -0.71 -19.98
CA THR A 18 -8.61 0.15 -19.14
C THR A 18 -9.31 -0.58 -17.99
N ASN A 19 -9.25 -1.91 -17.98
CA ASN A 19 -9.93 -2.80 -17.03
C ASN A 19 -9.08 -3.15 -15.81
N ALA A 20 -8.40 -2.18 -15.20
CA ALA A 20 -7.54 -2.45 -14.05
C ALA A 20 -8.33 -2.84 -12.79
N GLU A 21 -7.79 -3.78 -12.03
CA GLU A 21 -8.41 -4.33 -10.83
C GLU A 21 -7.70 -3.87 -9.56
N LYS A 22 -8.48 -3.61 -8.51
CA LYS A 22 -7.93 -3.22 -7.21
C LYS A 22 -7.19 -4.36 -6.54
N VAL A 23 -5.94 -4.11 -6.14
CA VAL A 23 -5.17 -5.06 -5.33
C VAL A 23 -5.69 -5.00 -3.89
N ARG A 24 -6.15 -6.14 -3.36
CA ARG A 24 -6.74 -6.23 -2.01
C ARG A 24 -5.70 -6.42 -0.90
N PHE A 25 -4.55 -6.99 -1.24
CA PHE A 25 -3.49 -7.30 -0.31
C PHE A 25 -2.12 -7.25 -0.99
N THR A 26 -1.11 -6.74 -0.29
CA THR A 26 0.30 -6.89 -0.65
C THR A 26 1.11 -7.34 0.56
N TRP A 27 2.19 -8.08 0.34
CA TRP A 27 3.06 -8.54 1.43
C TRP A 27 3.78 -7.38 2.14
N TRP A 28 4.04 -6.27 1.44
CA TRP A 28 4.72 -5.08 1.99
C TRP A 28 3.75 -4.10 2.69
N GLY A 29 2.44 -4.16 2.42
CA GLY A 29 1.49 -3.18 2.94
C GLY A 29 0.18 -3.75 3.46
N GLY A 30 0.08 -5.08 3.55
CA GLY A 30 -1.14 -5.76 3.96
C GLY A 30 -2.34 -5.34 3.13
N VAL A 31 -3.47 -5.14 3.81
CA VAL A 31 -4.71 -4.63 3.20
C VAL A 31 -4.67 -3.11 3.02
N LEU A 32 -3.87 -2.41 3.84
CA LEU A 32 -3.91 -0.95 3.93
C LEU A 32 -3.07 -0.27 2.84
N GLY A 33 -1.86 -0.74 2.60
CA GLY A 33 -0.91 -0.18 1.62
C GLY A 33 -1.52 -0.04 0.22
N PRO A 34 -2.14 -1.09 -0.36
CA PRO A 34 -2.80 -1.00 -1.66
C PRO A 34 -3.93 0.01 -1.69
N LYS A 35 -4.68 0.17 -0.59
CA LYS A 35 -5.77 1.14 -0.49
C LYS A 35 -5.25 2.58 -0.44
N ILE A 36 -4.21 2.85 0.36
CA ILE A 36 -3.61 4.19 0.50
C ILE A 36 -2.98 4.63 -0.82
N LEU A 37 -2.21 3.76 -1.45
CA LEU A 37 -1.47 4.10 -2.66
C LEU A 37 -2.28 3.91 -3.95
N THR A 38 -3.58 3.61 -3.84
CA THR A 38 -4.45 3.28 -5.00
C THR A 38 -3.79 2.25 -5.92
N HIS A 39 -3.23 1.19 -5.33
CA HIS A 39 -2.49 0.19 -6.06
C HIS A 39 -3.44 -0.76 -6.79
N VAL A 40 -3.30 -0.83 -8.11
CA VAL A 40 -4.13 -1.66 -8.99
C VAL A 40 -3.25 -2.55 -9.84
N LYS A 41 -3.83 -3.60 -10.41
CA LYS A 41 -3.16 -4.53 -11.33
C LYS A 41 -3.96 -4.63 -12.62
N CYS A 42 -3.27 -4.51 -13.75
CA CYS A 42 -3.88 -4.77 -15.05
C CYS A 42 -4.03 -6.28 -15.25
N PRO A 43 -5.24 -6.80 -15.53
CA PRO A 43 -5.43 -8.23 -15.81
C PRO A 43 -4.83 -8.64 -17.17
N GLY A 44 -4.72 -7.71 -18.12
CA GLY A 44 -4.20 -8.00 -19.46
C GLY A 44 -2.69 -8.27 -19.51
N CYS A 45 -1.87 -7.43 -18.86
CA CYS A 45 -0.41 -7.59 -18.86
C CYS A 45 0.21 -7.88 -17.48
N GLY A 46 -0.59 -7.90 -16.41
CA GLY A 46 -0.13 -8.15 -15.06
C GLY A 46 0.60 -6.99 -14.38
N LYS A 47 0.83 -5.85 -15.07
CA LYS A 47 1.51 -4.68 -14.49
C LYS A 47 0.70 -4.12 -13.32
N ALA A 48 1.37 -3.97 -12.18
CA ALA A 48 0.84 -3.25 -11.04
C ALA A 48 1.30 -1.78 -11.09
N TYR A 49 0.42 -0.85 -10.74
CA TYR A 49 0.67 0.58 -10.86
C TYR A 49 -0.30 1.40 -9.97
N ASN A 50 -0.14 2.72 -9.99
CA ASN A 50 -1.04 3.65 -9.33
C ASN A 50 -2.29 3.87 -10.19
N GLY A 51 -3.44 3.39 -9.73
CA GLY A 51 -4.71 3.53 -10.45
C GLY A 51 -5.18 4.98 -10.60
N LYS A 52 -4.68 5.93 -9.79
CA LYS A 52 -5.04 7.35 -9.94
C LYS A 52 -4.20 8.06 -10.99
N SER A 53 -2.90 7.77 -11.08
CA SER A 53 -1.97 8.52 -11.92
C SER A 53 -1.46 7.76 -13.15
N GLY A 54 -1.66 6.44 -13.22
CA GLY A 54 -1.07 5.59 -14.27
C GLY A 54 0.44 5.36 -14.08
N LYS A 55 1.06 5.91 -13.03
CA LYS A 55 2.52 5.80 -12.78
C LYS A 55 2.85 4.62 -11.88
N ASP A 56 4.13 4.27 -11.81
CA ASP A 56 4.62 3.29 -10.86
C ASP A 56 4.45 3.77 -9.40
N ASN A 57 4.19 2.83 -8.49
CA ASN A 57 3.99 3.09 -7.06
C ASN A 57 5.26 2.87 -6.23
N THR A 58 6.38 2.47 -6.83
CA THR A 58 7.62 2.12 -6.11
C THR A 58 8.04 3.19 -5.08
N THR A 59 8.10 4.46 -5.47
CA THR A 59 8.45 5.56 -4.53
C THR A 59 7.45 5.65 -3.36
N GLY A 60 6.15 5.55 -3.64
CA GLY A 60 5.12 5.58 -2.62
C GLY A 60 5.19 4.37 -1.68
N ILE A 61 5.51 3.18 -2.20
CA ILE A 61 5.70 1.95 -1.43
C ILE A 61 6.88 2.09 -0.48
N VAL A 62 8.00 2.64 -0.95
CA VAL A 62 9.19 2.88 -0.12
C VAL A 62 8.86 3.83 1.03
N ILE A 63 8.24 4.98 0.74
CA ILE A 63 7.86 5.96 1.77
C ILE A 63 6.89 5.34 2.79
N TYR A 64 5.85 4.65 2.30
CA TYR A 64 4.90 3.94 3.16
C TYR A 64 5.60 2.93 4.07
N SER A 65 6.50 2.12 3.52
CA SER A 65 7.20 1.07 4.27
C SER A 65 8.12 1.64 5.34
N VAL A 66 8.83 2.74 5.05
CA VAL A 66 9.69 3.43 6.02
C VAL A 66 8.86 3.97 7.19
N ILE A 67 7.74 4.63 6.91
CA ILE A 67 6.88 5.19 7.96
C ILE A 67 6.30 4.09 8.83
N VAL A 68 5.74 3.03 8.23
CA VAL A 68 5.20 1.89 8.97
C VAL A 68 6.29 1.20 9.79
N GLY A 69 7.50 1.06 9.24
CA GLY A 69 8.64 0.49 9.96
C GLY A 69 9.03 1.29 11.20
N ILE A 70 9.12 2.62 11.09
CA ILE A 70 9.42 3.49 12.24
C ILE A 70 8.35 3.36 13.32
N LEU A 71 7.06 3.39 12.94
CA LEU A 71 5.96 3.27 13.89
C LEU A 71 5.95 1.90 14.58
N ALA A 72 6.18 0.82 13.83
CA ALA A 72 6.24 -0.54 14.38
C ALA A 72 7.42 -0.69 15.36
N LEU A 73 8.61 -0.22 14.99
CA LEU A 73 9.79 -0.26 15.86
C LEU A 73 9.60 0.59 17.12
N GLY A 74 9.02 1.79 16.97
CA GLY A 74 8.69 2.65 18.10
C GLY A 74 7.71 1.99 19.07
N LEU A 75 6.64 1.37 18.56
CA LEU A 75 5.68 0.63 19.37
C LEU A 75 6.35 -0.52 20.12
N VAL A 76 7.18 -1.31 19.42
CA VAL A 76 7.92 -2.43 20.01
C VAL A 76 8.85 -1.94 21.12
N ALA A 77 9.60 -0.85 20.89
CA ALA A 77 10.48 -0.27 21.90
C ALA A 77 9.72 0.21 23.15
N VAL A 78 8.56 0.86 22.97
CA VAL A 78 7.68 1.27 24.07
C VAL A 78 7.16 0.06 24.84
N MET A 79 6.73 -1.00 24.15
CA MET A 79 6.27 -2.23 24.80
C MET A 79 7.37 -2.86 25.65
N PHE A 80 8.60 -2.97 25.12
CA PHE A 80 9.73 -3.50 25.88
C PHE A 80 10.09 -2.63 27.09
N ALA A 81 10.09 -1.30 26.93
CA ALA A 81 10.33 -0.39 28.04
C ALA A 81 9.27 -0.54 29.14
N ALA A 82 7.99 -0.60 28.77
CA ALA A 82 6.88 -0.79 29.69
C ALA A 82 6.97 -2.13 30.43
N LEU A 83 7.26 -3.23 29.71
CA LEU A 83 7.50 -4.54 30.31
C LEU A 83 8.68 -4.51 31.29
N GLY A 84 9.78 -3.84 30.93
CA GLY A 84 10.93 -3.67 31.82
C GLY A 84 10.58 -2.91 33.10
N VAL A 85 9.80 -1.83 33.00
CA VAL A 85 9.30 -1.07 34.15
C VAL A 85 8.42 -1.93 35.04
N LEU A 86 7.48 -2.69 34.46
CA LEU A 86 6.61 -3.60 35.23
C LEU A 86 7.41 -4.69 35.95
N MET A 87 8.40 -5.29 35.28
CA MET A 87 9.29 -6.28 35.88
C MET A 87 10.13 -5.71 37.01
N TYR A 88 10.56 -4.45 36.91
CA TYR A 88 11.28 -3.77 37.98
C TYR A 88 10.38 -3.48 39.18
N ALA A 89 9.16 -3.00 38.94
CA ALA A 89 8.20 -2.63 40.00
C ALA A 89 7.58 -3.83 40.74
N THR A 90 7.68 -5.04 40.18
CA THR A 90 7.14 -6.28 40.77
C THR A 90 8.19 -7.12 41.50
N ARG A 91 9.44 -6.67 41.54
CA ARG A 91 10.51 -7.23 42.38
C ARG A 91 10.48 -6.61 43.76
#